data_AF-A0A8T5RRF2-F1
#
_entry.id   AF-A0A8T5RRF2-F1
#
_cell.length_a   1.000
_cell.length_b   1.000
_cell.length_c   1.000
_cell.angle_alpha   90.00
_cell.angle_beta   90.00
_cell.angle_gamma   90.00
#
_symmetry.space_group_name_H-M   'P 1'
#
loop_
_entity.id
_entity.type
_entity.pdbx_description
1 polymer ?
#
loop_
_entity_poly.entity_id
_entity_poly.type
_entity_poly.pdbx_seq_one_letter_code
_entity_poly.pdbx_strand_id
1 'polypeptide(L)'
;PNSLKKFGIKSEIPKEVDRNKIDRIIFEELVDGIIKEDSRVYFNRVIKKLKDNGCDAVILGCTEIPLLIDSNDCPLPSLDSTRLLARAAIQKALE
;
A
#
# COMPACT_ATOMS: atom_id res chain seq x y z
N PRO A 1 11.85 1.11 -5.43
CA PRO A 1 11.66 1.29 -6.90
C PRO A 1 12.62 2.35 -7.48
N ASN A 2 13.36 2.04 -8.54
CA ASN A 2 14.36 2.96 -9.12
C ASN A 2 13.75 4.30 -9.59
N SER A 3 12.47 4.32 -9.97
CA SER A 3 11.76 5.53 -10.40
C SER A 3 11.66 6.57 -9.28
N LEU A 4 11.45 6.16 -8.02
CA LEU A 4 11.32 7.08 -6.88
C LEU A 4 12.65 7.77 -6.54
N LYS A 5 13.77 7.05 -6.70
CA LYS A 5 15.12 7.57 -6.43
C LYS A 5 15.45 8.79 -7.30
N LYS A 6 14.93 8.86 -8.53
CA LYS A 6 15.11 10.01 -9.43
C LYS A 6 14.48 11.31 -8.89
N PHE A 7 13.50 11.18 -8.00
CA PHE A 7 12.83 12.29 -7.33
C PHE A 7 13.36 12.53 -5.90
N GLY A 8 14.47 11.89 -5.52
CA GLY A 8 15.01 12.00 -4.16
C GLY A 8 14.19 11.28 -3.09
N ILE A 9 13.18 10.48 -3.48
CA ILE A 9 12.30 9.76 -2.55
C ILE A 9 12.95 8.41 -2.22
N LYS A 10 13.27 8.20 -0.94
CA LYS A 10 13.73 6.91 -0.41
C LYS A 10 12.55 5.94 -0.32
N SER A 11 12.82 4.65 -0.42
CA SER A 11 11.78 3.61 -0.35
C SER A 11 12.26 2.41 0.45
N GLU A 12 11.42 1.93 1.34
CA GLU A 12 11.59 0.68 2.08
C GLU A 12 10.55 -0.34 1.63
N ILE A 13 10.86 -1.63 1.81
CA ILE A 13 9.92 -2.72 1.59
C ILE A 13 9.83 -3.61 2.83
N PRO A 14 8.69 -4.28 3.09
CA PRO A 14 8.58 -5.23 4.18
C PRO A 14 9.62 -6.36 4.07
N LYS A 15 9.94 -6.99 5.20
CA LYS A 15 10.79 -8.20 5.22
C LYS A 15 10.12 -9.34 4.48
N GLU A 16 10.90 -10.32 4.03
CA GLU A 16 10.43 -11.44 3.21
C GLU A 16 9.24 -12.19 3.82
N VAL A 17 9.30 -12.49 5.13
CA VAL A 17 8.19 -13.15 5.85
C VAL A 17 6.91 -12.32 5.77
N ASP A 18 7.02 -10.99 5.90
CA ASP A 18 5.86 -10.11 5.82
C ASP A 18 5.32 -10.06 4.38
N ARG A 19 6.21 -10.02 3.36
CA ARG A 19 5.82 -10.04 1.94
C ARG A 19 5.11 -11.33 1.54
N ASN A 20 5.63 -12.49 1.96
CA ASN A 20 5.02 -13.79 1.62
C ASN A 20 3.61 -13.93 2.20
N LYS A 21 3.37 -13.40 3.41
CA LYS A 21 2.02 -13.41 3.98
C LYS A 21 1.09 -12.37 3.35
N ILE A 22 1.61 -11.19 3.02
CA ILE A 22 0.85 -10.19 2.24
C ILE A 22 0.40 -10.77 0.90
N ASP A 23 1.30 -11.45 0.19
CA ASP A 23 1.03 -12.10 -1.09
C ASP A 23 -0.09 -13.14 -0.97
N ARG A 24 -0.01 -14.03 0.01
CA ARG A 24 -1.09 -15.00 0.31
C ARG A 24 -2.42 -14.32 0.61
N ILE A 25 -2.43 -13.27 1.45
CA ILE A 25 -3.67 -12.54 1.75
C ILE A 25 -4.27 -11.94 0.46
N ILE A 26 -3.42 -11.36 -0.41
CA ILE A 26 -3.89 -10.78 -1.66
C ILE A 26 -4.53 -11.86 -2.54
N PHE A 27 -3.82 -12.96 -2.81
CA PHE A 27 -4.26 -13.96 -3.79
C PHE A 27 -5.30 -14.95 -3.26
N GLU A 28 -5.23 -15.34 -1.98
CA GLU A 28 -6.15 -16.33 -1.39
C GLU A 28 -7.36 -15.69 -0.71
N GLU A 29 -7.36 -14.37 -0.52
CA GLU A 29 -8.48 -13.66 0.13
C GLU A 29 -9.00 -12.51 -0.73
N LEU A 30 -8.18 -11.48 -0.97
CA LEU A 30 -8.67 -10.22 -1.54
C LEU A 30 -9.12 -10.36 -3.00
N VAL A 31 -8.41 -11.16 -3.80
CA VAL A 31 -8.79 -11.46 -5.20
C VAL A 31 -10.16 -12.14 -5.27
N ASP A 32 -10.51 -12.96 -4.29
CA ASP A 32 -11.81 -13.64 -4.18
C ASP A 32 -12.87 -12.78 -3.44
N GLY A 33 -12.55 -11.53 -3.12
CA GLY A 33 -13.44 -10.61 -2.40
C GLY A 33 -13.62 -10.92 -0.92
N ILE A 34 -12.76 -11.78 -0.34
CA ILE A 34 -12.80 -12.17 1.06
C ILE A 34 -12.02 -11.13 1.89
N ILE A 35 -12.74 -10.35 2.70
CA ILE A 35 -12.14 -9.32 3.57
C ILE A 35 -12.16 -9.81 5.02
N LYS A 36 -10.98 -10.05 5.59
CA LYS A 36 -10.83 -10.50 6.97
C LYS A 36 -10.20 -9.42 7.84
N GLU A 37 -10.76 -9.28 9.04
CA GLU A 37 -10.23 -8.35 10.04
C GLU A 37 -8.79 -8.69 10.45
N ASP A 38 -8.46 -9.97 10.61
CA ASP A 38 -7.09 -10.42 10.91
C ASP A 38 -6.08 -10.01 9.84
N SER A 39 -6.50 -10.01 8.58
CA SER A 39 -5.69 -9.56 7.45
C SER A 39 -5.48 -8.05 7.51
N ARG A 40 -6.52 -7.27 7.84
CA ARG A 40 -6.42 -5.82 8.06
C ARG A 40 -5.46 -5.48 9.20
N VAL A 41 -5.63 -6.13 10.35
CA VAL A 41 -4.73 -5.99 11.52
C VAL A 41 -3.29 -6.36 11.15
N TYR A 42 -3.10 -7.42 10.37
CA TYR A 42 -1.78 -7.83 9.91
C TYR A 42 -1.13 -6.78 9.02
N PHE A 43 -1.86 -6.23 8.04
CA PHE A 43 -1.36 -5.15 7.20
C PHE A 43 -1.01 -3.91 8.04
N ASN A 44 -1.89 -3.46 8.94
CA ASN A 44 -1.62 -2.34 9.84
C ASN A 44 -0.37 -2.59 10.70
N ARG A 45 -0.15 -3.81 11.18
CA ARG A 45 1.08 -4.16 11.89
C ARG A 45 2.33 -4.01 11.01
N VAL A 46 2.28 -4.42 9.74
CA VAL A 46 3.41 -4.26 8.81
C VAL A 46 3.64 -2.78 8.48
N ILE A 47 2.59 -2.01 8.25
CA ILE A 47 2.65 -0.57 7.99
C ILE A 47 3.25 0.17 9.20
N LYS A 48 2.87 -0.23 10.42
CA LYS A 48 3.46 0.29 11.66
C LYS A 48 4.96 -0.01 11.77
N LYS A 49 5.41 -1.21 11.42
CA LYS A 49 6.87 -1.50 11.35
C LYS A 49 7.59 -0.58 10.36
N LEU A 50 6.99 -0.28 9.21
CA LEU A 50 7.57 0.65 8.22
C LEU A 50 7.62 2.08 8.78
N LYS A 51 6.59 2.51 9.50
CA LYS A 51 6.58 3.79 10.23
C LYS A 51 7.72 3.87 11.24
N ASP A 52 7.88 2.82 12.05
CA ASP A 52 8.93 2.74 13.07
C ASP A 52 10.35 2.73 12.44
N ASN A 53 10.46 2.30 11.18
CA ASN A 53 11.67 2.40 10.36
C ASN A 53 11.86 3.77 9.69
N GLY A 54 11.00 4.76 9.97
CA GLY A 54 11.13 6.14 9.48
C GLY A 54 10.45 6.43 8.14
N CYS A 55 9.51 5.60 7.69
CA CYS A 55 8.70 5.92 6.51
C CYS A 55 7.63 6.98 6.83
N ASP A 56 7.45 7.95 5.93
CA ASP A 56 6.46 9.03 6.09
C ASP A 56 5.08 8.69 5.51
N ALA A 57 5.02 7.73 4.59
CA ALA A 57 3.81 7.29 3.90
C ALA A 57 3.93 5.83 3.43
N VAL A 58 2.80 5.22 3.08
CA VAL A 58 2.76 3.87 2.50
C VAL A 58 2.06 3.90 1.14
N ILE A 59 2.64 3.24 0.14
CA ILE A 59 2.04 3.09 -1.19
C ILE A 59 1.17 1.83 -1.20
N LEU A 60 -0.09 1.97 -1.61
CA LEU A 60 -0.96 0.84 -1.95
C LEU A 60 -0.71 0.50 -3.42
N GLY A 61 0.15 -0.49 -3.64
CA GLY A 61 0.69 -0.83 -4.96
C GLY A 61 -0.16 -1.77 -5.81
N CYS A 62 -1.22 -2.33 -5.24
CA CYS A 62 -2.15 -3.24 -5.91
C CYS A 62 -3.57 -2.72 -5.72
N THR A 63 -4.49 -3.03 -6.64
CA THR A 63 -5.88 -2.56 -6.61
C THR A 63 -6.71 -3.20 -5.50
N GLU A 64 -6.26 -4.35 -4.99
CA GLU A 64 -6.92 -5.14 -3.95
C GLU A 64 -6.65 -4.57 -2.55
N ILE A 65 -5.45 -4.03 -2.31
CA ILE A 65 -5.03 -3.53 -1.00
C ILE A 65 -5.95 -2.39 -0.51
N PRO A 66 -6.34 -1.41 -1.34
CA PRO A 66 -7.34 -0.41 -0.97
C PRO A 66 -8.71 -0.95 -0.53
N LEU A 67 -9.06 -2.21 -0.84
CA LEU A 67 -10.30 -2.82 -0.36
C LEU A 67 -10.20 -3.22 1.12
N LEU A 68 -9.00 -3.50 1.60
CA LEU A 68 -8.72 -3.93 2.97
C LEU A 68 -8.31 -2.77 3.90
N ILE A 69 -7.55 -1.81 3.38
CA ILE A 69 -7.00 -0.69 4.15
C ILE A 69 -8.01 0.43 4.30
N ASP A 70 -8.38 0.74 5.54
CA ASP A 70 -9.09 1.96 5.91
C ASP A 70 -8.09 3.07 6.22
N SER A 71 -8.18 4.18 5.48
CA SER A 71 -7.33 5.36 5.70
C SER A 71 -7.50 5.99 7.09
N ASN A 72 -8.66 5.80 7.75
CA ASN A 72 -8.90 6.34 9.09
C ASN A 72 -8.15 5.58 10.19
N ASP A 73 -7.77 4.32 9.93
CA ASP A 73 -7.07 3.43 10.87
C ASP A 73 -5.69 2.97 10.34
N CYS A 74 -5.23 3.56 9.24
CA CYS A 74 -3.92 3.22 8.68
C CYS A 74 -2.79 3.94 9.48
N PRO A 75 -1.75 3.23 9.95
CA PRO A 75 -0.71 3.86 10.77
C PRO A 75 0.13 4.93 10.08
N LEU A 76 0.14 4.92 8.74
CA LEU A 76 0.80 5.89 7.86
C LEU A 76 -0.22 6.46 6.86
N PRO A 77 -0.03 7.70 6.39
CA PRO A 77 -0.74 8.21 5.21
C PRO A 77 -0.64 7.22 4.05
N SER A 78 -1.80 6.72 3.58
CA SER A 78 -1.88 5.75 2.49
C SER A 78 -2.01 6.44 1.13
N LEU A 79 -1.18 6.03 0.17
CA LEU A 79 -1.15 6.55 -1.19
C LEU A 79 -1.64 5.44 -2.15
N ASP A 80 -2.89 5.54 -2.59
CA ASP A 80 -3.44 4.68 -3.63
C ASP A 80 -2.84 5.06 -4.99
N SER A 81 -1.92 4.23 -5.47
CA SER A 81 -1.17 4.49 -6.70
C SER A 81 -2.06 4.56 -7.94
N THR A 82 -3.10 3.75 -8.02
CA THR A 82 -4.07 3.73 -9.12
C THR A 82 -4.90 5.01 -9.14
N ARG A 83 -5.41 5.46 -7.98
CA ARG A 83 -6.16 6.72 -7.87
C ARG A 83 -5.29 7.93 -8.17
N LEU A 84 -4.04 7.94 -7.71
CA LEU A 84 -3.10 9.02 -8.01
C LEU A 84 -2.82 9.11 -9.52
N LEU A 85 -2.58 7.97 -10.18
CA LEU A 85 -2.40 7.92 -11.62
C LEU A 85 -3.63 8.41 -12.38
N ALA A 86 -4.83 7.96 -12.00
CA ALA A 86 -6.08 8.37 -12.63
C ALA A 86 -6.30 9.89 -12.54
N ARG A 87 -6.05 10.50 -11.36
CA ARG A 87 -6.14 11.95 -11.16
C ARG A 87 -5.14 12.71 -12.03
N ALA A 88 -3.89 12.26 -12.07
CA ALA A 88 -2.86 12.88 -12.91
C ALA A 88 -3.20 12.79 -14.40
N ALA A 89 -3.75 11.66 -14.86
CA ALA A 89 -4.17 11.48 -16.25
C ALA A 89 -5.31 12.43 -16.63
N ILE A 90 -6.32 12.59 -15.77
CA ILE A 90 -7.42 13.55 -15.99
C ILE A 90 -6.88 14.98 -16.03
N GLN A 91 -6.04 15.37 -15.08
CA GLN A 91 -5.43 16.71 -15.06
C GLN A 91 -4.69 16.97 -16.37
N LYS A 92 -3.90 15.99 -16.85
CA LYS A 92 -3.15 16.13 -18.09
C LYS A 92 -4.03 16.24 -19.34
N ALA A 93 -5.19 15.60 -19.34
CA ALA A 93 -6.13 15.66 -20.46
C ALA A 93 -6.91 16.98 -20.54
N LEU A 94 -6.93 17.76 -19.45
CA LEU A 94 -7.61 19.06 -19.36
C LEU A 94 -6.65 20.25 -19.57
N GLU A 95 -5.35 20.00 -19.64
CA GLU A 95 -4.32 20.99 -20.06
C GLU A 95 -4.38 21.24 -21.57
#